data_AF-A0A7V4A039-F1
#
_entry.id   AF-A0A7V4A039-F1
#
_cell.length_a   1.000
_cell.length_b   1.000
_cell.length_c   1.000
_cell.angle_alpha   90.00
_cell.angle_beta   90.00
_cell.angle_gamma   90.00
#
_symmetry.space_group_name_H-M   'P 1'
#
loop_
_entity.id
_entity.type
_entity.pdbx_description
1 polymer ?
#
loop_
_entity_poly.entity_id
_entity_poly.type
_entity_poly.pdbx_seq_one_letter_code
_entity_poly.pdbx_strand_id
1 'polypeptide(L)'
;LEVAAELGGLELLAIAGVYLEGYERGLPLVLDGFPVSAGALLAFRLNPRVKDHLFAGHKSREPGHRYILEALGLRPLLDLDLALGEGTGAVLAMPLLRAAARILHMATFEEAGVSDRP
;
A
#
# COMPACT_ATOMS: atom_id res chain seq x y z
N LEU A 1 -10.46 -6.50 17.24
CA LEU A 1 -11.70 -5.90 16.69
C LEU A 1 -12.36 -4.99 17.72
N GLU A 2 -12.49 -5.41 18.98
CA GLU A 2 -13.05 -4.61 20.10
C GLU A 2 -12.44 -3.21 20.21
N VAL A 3 -11.10 -3.09 20.18
CA VAL A 3 -10.41 -1.78 20.19
C VAL A 3 -10.92 -0.84 19.08
N ALA A 4 -11.15 -1.36 17.87
CA ALA A 4 -11.65 -0.54 16.76
C ALA A 4 -13.14 -0.21 16.92
N ALA A 5 -13.92 -1.08 17.56
CA ALA A 5 -15.32 -0.81 17.87
C ALA A 5 -15.48 0.26 18.97
N GLU A 6 -14.55 0.31 19.94
CA GLU A 6 -14.57 1.28 21.03
C GLU A 6 -13.96 2.64 20.65
N LEU A 7 -12.88 2.63 19.86
CA LEU A 7 -12.04 3.81 19.62
C LEU A 7 -11.91 4.21 18.14
N GLY A 8 -12.52 3.46 17.22
CA GLY A 8 -12.42 3.69 15.78
C GLY A 8 -13.61 4.44 15.18
N GLY A 9 -13.61 4.55 13.86
CA GLY A 9 -14.71 5.05 13.04
C GLY A 9 -15.25 3.95 12.11
N LEU A 10 -16.53 4.03 11.74
CA LEU A 10 -17.20 3.04 10.88
C LEU A 10 -16.45 2.83 9.56
N GLU A 11 -15.95 3.93 8.98
CA GLU A 11 -15.17 3.93 7.76
C GLU A 11 -13.82 3.21 7.92
N LEU A 12 -13.19 3.27 9.09
CA LEU A 12 -11.93 2.54 9.35
C LEU A 12 -12.15 1.03 9.38
N LEU A 13 -13.26 0.59 9.97
CA LEU A 13 -13.67 -0.82 9.97
C LEU A 13 -14.03 -1.28 8.56
N ALA A 14 -14.74 -0.44 7.79
CA ALA A 14 -15.07 -0.73 6.40
C ALA A 14 -13.80 -0.85 5.53
N ILE A 15 -12.84 0.06 5.69
CA ILE A 15 -11.54 0.02 5.01
C ILE A 15 -10.78 -1.27 5.36
N ALA A 16 -10.78 -1.68 6.64
CA ALA A 16 -10.16 -2.95 7.03
C ALA A 16 -10.82 -4.14 6.30
N GLY A 17 -12.15 -4.14 6.18
CA GLY A 17 -12.90 -5.13 5.40
C GLY A 17 -12.51 -5.15 3.92
N VAL A 18 -12.37 -3.98 3.30
CA VAL A 18 -11.91 -3.86 1.89
C VAL A 18 -10.53 -4.50 1.70
N TYR A 19 -9.58 -4.25 2.60
CA TYR A 19 -8.25 -4.84 2.50
C TYR A 19 -8.24 -6.36 2.76
N LEU A 20 -9.05 -6.84 3.71
CA LEU A 20 -9.20 -8.27 3.96
C LEU A 20 -9.80 -8.98 2.74
N GLU A 21 -10.88 -8.47 2.17
CA GLU A 21 -11.50 -9.05 0.98
C GLU A 21 -10.58 -8.98 -0.24
N GLY A 22 -9.87 -7.87 -0.43
CA GLY A 22 -8.89 -7.74 -1.51
C GLY A 22 -7.72 -8.73 -1.37
N TYR A 23 -7.30 -9.03 -0.13
CA TYR A 23 -6.32 -10.06 0.16
C TYR A 23 -6.84 -11.47 -0.14
N GLU A 24 -8.05 -11.82 0.29
CA GLU A 24 -8.66 -13.12 -0.02
C GLU A 24 -8.80 -13.35 -1.54
N ARG A 25 -8.93 -12.27 -2.31
CA ARG A 25 -8.94 -12.30 -3.79
C ARG A 25 -7.56 -12.33 -4.44
N GLY A 26 -6.49 -12.28 -3.66
CA GLY A 26 -5.11 -12.30 -4.15
C GLY A 26 -4.68 -11.02 -4.87
N LEU A 27 -5.33 -9.87 -4.59
CA LEU A 27 -5.05 -8.61 -5.30
C LEU A 27 -3.89 -7.83 -4.67
N PRO A 28 -3.14 -7.03 -5.45
CA PRO A 28 -2.29 -5.97 -4.92
C PRO A 28 -3.14 -4.86 -4.28
N LEU A 29 -2.77 -4.44 -3.08
CA LEU A 29 -3.54 -3.51 -2.26
C LEU A 29 -2.73 -2.24 -2.01
N VAL A 30 -3.28 -1.07 -2.33
CA VAL A 30 -2.56 0.21 -2.23
C VAL A 30 -3.10 1.02 -1.07
N LEU A 31 -2.18 1.48 -0.22
CA LEU A 31 -2.44 2.39 0.90
C LEU A 31 -2.45 3.84 0.43
N ASP A 32 -3.32 4.64 1.05
CA ASP A 32 -3.41 6.09 0.86
C ASP A 32 -2.74 6.83 2.03
N GLY A 33 -3.42 7.80 2.66
CA GLY A 33 -2.95 8.55 3.81
C GLY A 33 -3.33 7.94 5.15
N PHE A 34 -3.21 8.73 6.22
CA PHE A 34 -3.29 8.24 7.60
C PHE A 34 -4.57 7.45 7.96
N PRO A 35 -5.81 7.93 7.66
CA PRO A 35 -7.03 7.19 8.03
C PRO A 35 -7.12 5.84 7.31
N VAL A 36 -6.80 5.81 6.02
CA VAL A 36 -6.81 4.57 5.22
C VAL A 36 -5.78 3.57 5.74
N SER A 37 -4.58 4.05 6.05
CA SER A 37 -3.51 3.23 6.65
C SER A 37 -3.88 2.72 8.05
N ALA A 38 -4.68 3.44 8.84
CA ALA A 38 -5.20 2.95 10.11
C ALA A 38 -6.16 1.75 9.92
N GLY A 39 -7.04 1.82 8.92
CA GLY A 39 -7.89 0.67 8.53
C GLY A 39 -7.06 -0.53 8.05
N ALA A 40 -6.01 -0.30 7.27
CA ALA A 40 -5.08 -1.36 6.88
C ALA A 40 -4.30 -1.95 8.05
N LEU A 41 -3.92 -1.14 9.04
CA LEU A 41 -3.28 -1.63 10.27
C LEU A 41 -4.24 -2.53 11.06
N LEU A 42 -5.52 -2.21 11.11
CA LEU A 42 -6.53 -3.10 11.68
C LEU A 42 -6.63 -4.41 10.89
N ALA A 43 -6.69 -4.36 9.55
CA ALA A 43 -6.68 -5.55 8.70
C ALA A 43 -5.45 -6.43 8.98
N PHE A 44 -4.26 -5.82 9.09
CA PHE A 44 -3.02 -6.52 9.44
C PHE A 44 -3.06 -7.16 10.84
N ARG A 45 -3.66 -6.48 11.83
CA ARG A 45 -3.83 -7.03 13.18
C ARG A 45 -4.82 -8.21 13.22
N LEU A 46 -5.80 -8.23 12.32
CA LEU A 46 -6.75 -9.33 12.18
C LEU A 46 -6.17 -10.50 11.38
N ASN A 47 -5.46 -10.21 10.29
CA ASN A 47 -4.76 -11.18 9.46
C ASN A 47 -3.37 -10.65 9.07
N PRO A 48 -2.29 -11.12 9.72
CA PRO A 48 -0.93 -10.66 9.44
C PRO A 48 -0.48 -10.87 7.99
N ARG A 49 -1.05 -11.86 7.28
CA ARG A 49 -0.69 -12.17 5.89
C ARG A 49 -1.16 -11.12 4.89
N VAL A 50 -2.11 -10.25 5.28
CA VAL A 50 -2.56 -9.13 4.44
C VAL A 50 -1.37 -8.26 4.01
N LYS A 51 -0.34 -8.16 4.87
CA LYS A 51 0.87 -7.35 4.64
C LYS A 51 1.56 -7.70 3.33
N ASP A 52 1.58 -8.97 2.94
CA ASP A 52 2.29 -9.43 1.73
C ASP A 52 1.67 -8.88 0.44
N HIS A 53 0.47 -8.30 0.54
CA HIS A 53 -0.26 -7.69 -0.57
C HIS A 53 -0.26 -6.15 -0.51
N LEU A 54 0.25 -5.54 0.57
CA LEU A 54 0.19 -4.09 0.77
C LEU A 54 1.34 -3.35 0.08
N PHE A 55 1.00 -2.27 -0.61
CA PHE A 55 1.91 -1.29 -1.18
C PHE A 55 1.60 0.10 -0.61
N ALA A 56 2.62 0.79 -0.09
CA ALA A 56 2.45 2.14 0.42
C ALA A 56 2.45 3.16 -0.73
N GLY A 57 1.27 3.71 -1.07
CA GLY A 57 1.13 4.63 -2.19
C GLY A 57 1.93 5.91 -2.01
N HIS A 58 1.78 6.57 -0.86
CA HIS A 58 2.55 7.76 -0.52
C HIS A 58 2.82 7.89 0.99
N LYS A 59 3.77 8.76 1.34
CA LYS A 59 3.89 9.33 2.68
C LYS A 59 2.99 10.57 2.74
N SER A 60 2.03 10.57 3.65
CA SER A 60 1.21 11.76 3.89
C SER A 60 1.90 12.70 4.87
N ARG A 61 1.42 13.94 4.94
CA ARG A 61 1.91 14.94 5.88
C ARG A 61 1.50 14.66 7.32
N GLU A 62 0.46 13.84 7.55
CA GLU A 62 0.04 13.51 8.91
C GLU A 62 1.15 12.77 9.68
N PRO A 63 1.61 13.29 10.84
CA PRO A 63 2.74 12.71 11.57
C PRO A 63 2.57 11.24 11.93
N GLY A 64 1.32 10.82 12.21
CA GLY A 64 0.97 9.45 12.57
C GLY A 64 1.23 8.45 11.45
N HIS A 65 1.22 8.87 10.18
CA HIS A 65 1.31 7.96 9.06
C HIS A 65 2.66 7.24 9.01
N ARG A 66 3.76 7.94 9.35
CA ARG A 66 5.09 7.34 9.43
C ARG A 66 5.11 6.10 10.33
N TYR A 67 4.51 6.19 11.52
CA TYR A 67 4.52 5.09 12.49
C TYR A 67 3.70 3.88 12.01
N ILE A 68 2.62 4.11 11.25
CA ILE A 68 1.87 3.02 10.64
C ILE A 68 2.70 2.32 9.57
N LEU A 69 3.37 3.09 8.68
CA LEU A 69 4.23 2.52 7.65
C LEU A 69 5.40 1.73 8.24
N GLU A 70 6.01 2.23 9.31
CA GLU A 70 7.04 1.52 10.08
C GLU A 70 6.49 0.22 10.69
N ALA A 71 5.32 0.26 11.33
CA ALA A 71 4.68 -0.92 11.92
C ALA A 71 4.30 -1.98 10.87
N LEU A 72 3.93 -1.56 9.67
CA LEU A 72 3.68 -2.43 8.52
C LEU A 72 4.98 -2.82 7.79
N GLY A 73 6.10 -2.16 8.05
CA GLY A 73 7.37 -2.36 7.36
C GLY A 73 7.29 -2.05 5.86
N LEU A 74 6.59 -0.97 5.50
CA LEU A 74 6.36 -0.57 4.10
C LEU A 74 7.11 0.72 3.77
N ARG A 75 7.70 0.76 2.57
CA ARG A 75 8.33 1.97 2.01
C ARG A 75 7.34 2.68 1.09
N PRO A 76 7.05 3.98 1.32
CA PRO A 76 6.17 4.74 0.43
C PRO A 76 6.79 4.92 -0.96
N LEU A 77 5.96 4.82 -2.00
CA LEU A 77 6.37 5.05 -3.39
C LEU A 77 6.52 6.54 -3.71
N LEU A 78 5.65 7.37 -3.12
CA LEU A 78 5.60 8.81 -3.31
C LEU A 78 5.79 9.58 -1.99
N ASP A 79 6.36 10.77 -2.07
CA ASP A 79 6.49 11.70 -0.95
C ASP A 79 6.28 13.12 -1.49
N LEU A 80 5.02 13.56 -1.49
CA LEU A 80 4.54 14.77 -2.20
C LEU A 80 3.86 15.77 -1.25
N ASP A 81 4.08 15.63 0.06
CA ASP A 81 3.46 16.47 1.11
C ASP A 81 1.91 16.52 1.08
N LEU A 82 1.27 15.43 0.61
CA LEU A 82 -0.19 15.35 0.50
C LEU A 82 -0.85 15.15 1.87
N ALA A 83 -2.03 15.75 2.05
CA ALA A 83 -2.82 15.67 3.30
C ALA A 83 -4.34 15.67 3.04
N LEU A 84 -4.78 15.23 1.85
CA LEU A 84 -6.20 15.25 1.46
C LEU A 84 -6.93 13.97 1.89
N GLY A 85 -6.30 12.80 1.68
CA GLY A 85 -6.96 11.51 1.85
C GLY A 85 -7.76 11.11 0.60
N GLU A 86 -8.97 10.57 0.80
CA GLU A 86 -9.89 10.13 -0.27
C GLU A 86 -9.33 9.06 -1.22
N GLY A 87 -8.21 8.42 -0.89
CA GLY A 87 -7.55 7.47 -1.79
C GLY A 87 -6.62 8.15 -2.82
N THR A 88 -6.42 9.46 -2.74
CA THR A 88 -5.70 10.24 -3.76
C THR A 88 -4.24 9.79 -3.94
N GLY A 89 -3.49 9.63 -2.86
CA GLY A 89 -2.13 9.10 -2.88
C GLY A 89 -2.04 7.64 -3.32
N ALA A 90 -3.03 6.81 -2.94
CA ALA A 90 -3.12 5.43 -3.42
C ALA A 90 -3.31 5.37 -4.95
N VAL A 91 -4.25 6.16 -5.49
CA VAL A 91 -4.56 6.20 -6.92
C VAL A 91 -3.41 6.80 -7.72
N LEU A 92 -2.76 7.87 -7.21
CA LEU A 92 -1.58 8.47 -7.83
C LEU A 92 -0.40 7.50 -7.94
N ALA A 93 -0.30 6.52 -7.03
CA ALA A 93 0.77 5.51 -7.06
C ALA A 93 0.49 4.36 -8.03
N MET A 94 -0.75 4.15 -8.48
CA MET A 94 -1.10 3.02 -9.37
C MET A 94 -0.30 2.99 -10.69
N PRO A 95 -0.05 4.12 -11.39
CA PRO A 95 0.82 4.13 -12.56
C PRO A 95 2.24 3.60 -12.27
N LEU A 96 2.80 3.86 -11.09
CA LEU A 96 4.12 3.35 -10.70
C LEU A 96 4.10 1.83 -10.51
N LEU A 97 3.04 1.28 -9.91
CA LEU A 97 2.87 -0.16 -9.77
C LEU A 97 2.75 -0.85 -11.14
N ARG A 98 1.98 -0.26 -12.06
CA ARG A 98 1.89 -0.75 -13.45
C ARG A 98 3.25 -0.71 -14.13
N ALA A 99 3.99 0.40 -14.01
CA ALA A 99 5.32 0.52 -14.57
C ALA A 99 6.29 -0.52 -13.99
N ALA A 100 6.27 -0.74 -12.67
CA ALA A 100 7.07 -1.75 -12.00
C ALA A 100 6.76 -3.16 -12.52
N ALA A 101 5.48 -3.51 -12.70
CA ALA A 101 5.09 -4.79 -13.28
C ALA A 101 5.63 -4.97 -14.72
N ARG A 102 5.74 -3.89 -15.50
CA ARG A 102 6.30 -3.94 -16.86
C ARG A 102 7.80 -4.20 -16.91
N ILE A 103 8.53 -4.02 -15.82
CA ILE A 103 9.98 -4.29 -15.77
C ILE A 103 10.27 -5.76 -16.09
N LEU A 104 9.44 -6.69 -15.60
CA LEU A 104 9.58 -8.12 -15.89
C LEU A 104 9.33 -8.48 -17.37
N HIS A 105 8.83 -7.53 -18.18
CA HIS A 105 8.64 -7.69 -19.61
C HIS A 105 9.76 -7.05 -20.45
N MET A 106 10.79 -6.50 -19.81
CA MET A 106 11.99 -6.06 -20.53
C MET A 106 12.73 -7.28 -21.05
N ALA A 107 13.33 -7.13 -22.24
CA ALA A 107 14.22 -8.14 -22.78
C ALA A 107 15.41 -8.34 -21.84
N THR A 108 15.82 -9.58 -21.67
CA THR A 108 17.11 -9.95 -21.08
C THR A 108 18.26 -9.54 -22.01
N PHE A 109 19.50 -9.56 -21.49
CA PHE A 109 20.69 -9.26 -22.29
C PHE A 109 20.81 -10.18 -23.52
N GLU A 110 20.52 -11.47 -23.35
CA GLU A 110 20.52 -12.47 -24.43
C GLU A 110 19.47 -12.15 -25.50
N GLU A 111 18.22 -11.87 -25.11
CA GLU A 111 17.12 -11.53 -26.03
C GLU A 111 17.38 -10.23 -26.81
N ALA A 112 18.05 -9.26 -26.17
CA ALA A 112 18.38 -7.98 -26.77
C ALA A 112 19.70 -8.00 -27.58
N GLY A 113 20.46 -9.11 -27.55
CA GLY A 113 21.77 -9.21 -28.20
C GLY A 113 22.82 -8.24 -27.63
N VAL A 114 22.71 -7.88 -26.35
CA VAL A 114 23.62 -6.95 -25.68
C VAL A 114 24.74 -7.74 -25.02
N SER A 115 26.00 -7.40 -25.31
CA SER A 115 27.17 -8.07 -24.76
C SER A 115 27.35 -7.77 -23.27
N ASP A 116 27.64 -8.79 -22.46
CA ASP A 116 27.94 -8.68 -21.01
C ASP A 116 29.27 -7.96 -20.66
N ARG A 117 29.86 -7.20 -21.60
CA ARG A 117 31.09 -6.45 -21.34
C ARG A 117 30.74 -5.00 -20.97
N PRO A 118 31.30 -4.46 -19.87
CA PRO A 118 31.11 -3.08 -19.47
C PRO A 118 31.72 -2.09 -20.45
#